data_AF-A0A7S3FV43-F1
#
_entry.id   AF-A0A7S3FV43-F1
#
_cell.length_a   1.000
_cell.length_b   1.000
_cell.length_c   1.000
_cell.angle_alpha   90.00
_cell.angle_beta   90.00
_cell.angle_gamma   90.00
#
_symmetry.space_group_name_H-M   'P 1'
#
loop_
_entity.id
_entity.type
_entity.pdbx_description
1 polymer ?
#
loop_
_entity_poly.entity_id
_entity_poly.type
_entity_poly.pdbx_seq_one_letter_code
_entity_poly.pdbx_strand_id
1 'polypeptide(L)'
;MDSKDASTTASGRLQSLNSHFEGSLQGPQVMVGGQLYHEVYDNEPSLKTKLDYFNKQGWGYKDTSFIVDRKKNVVKFTGNQYLYSGKTLPNLLTWINQKIKLDTSKPHYPQAEMEIDPPQNVNHQFLNDLLLFKSFSRISFEHWERIMHSHGASLREIFNLRFGRFDRYVDVVVYPGSSDQVKMIVDLASKHKVAVVPYGGGTNVTQ
;
A
#
# COMPACT_ATOMS: atom_id res chain seq x y z
N MET A 1 -54.18 -31.77 -8.94
CA MET A 1 -53.82 -30.34 -8.94
C MET A 1 -52.88 -30.15 -7.77
N ASP A 2 -51.57 -30.33 -7.97
CA ASP A 2 -50.57 -29.97 -6.95
C ASP A 2 -49.34 -29.46 -7.67
N SER A 3 -49.36 -28.16 -7.93
CA SER A 3 -48.28 -27.39 -8.53
C SER A 3 -48.04 -26.15 -7.67
N LYS A 4 -47.55 -26.35 -6.44
CA LYS A 4 -46.97 -25.28 -5.64
C LYS A 4 -45.76 -25.86 -4.91
N ASP A 5 -44.73 -25.03 -4.76
CA ASP A 5 -43.54 -25.25 -3.92
C ASP A 5 -42.23 -25.73 -4.57
N ALA A 6 -42.00 -25.42 -5.85
CA ALA A 6 -40.64 -25.37 -6.42
C ALA A 6 -40.07 -23.93 -6.51
N SER A 7 -40.95 -22.92 -6.56
CA SER A 7 -40.56 -21.51 -6.78
C SER A 7 -40.02 -20.82 -5.52
N THR A 8 -40.49 -21.20 -4.33
CA THR A 8 -40.21 -20.51 -3.07
C THR A 8 -38.82 -20.86 -2.52
N THR A 9 -38.36 -22.08 -2.76
CA THR A 9 -37.05 -22.61 -2.29
C THR A 9 -35.87 -22.11 -3.12
N ALA A 10 -36.05 -21.86 -4.42
CA ALA A 10 -35.00 -21.31 -5.29
C ALA A 10 -34.72 -19.82 -4.97
N SER A 11 -35.76 -19.03 -4.71
CA SER A 11 -35.63 -17.61 -4.36
C SER A 11 -34.96 -17.40 -3.01
N GLY A 12 -35.27 -18.25 -2.01
CA GLY A 12 -34.61 -18.22 -0.71
C GLY A 12 -33.13 -18.60 -0.75
N ARG A 13 -32.75 -19.58 -1.60
CA ARG A 13 -31.34 -19.94 -1.84
C ARG A 13 -30.56 -18.85 -2.57
N LEU A 14 -31.18 -18.18 -3.55
CA LEU A 14 -30.56 -17.03 -4.24
C LEU A 14 -30.39 -15.84 -3.30
N GLN A 15 -31.35 -15.58 -2.40
CA GLN A 15 -31.20 -14.55 -1.37
C GLN A 15 -30.13 -14.90 -0.33
N SER A 16 -30.00 -16.17 0.08
CA SER A 16 -28.94 -16.58 1.01
C SER A 16 -27.55 -16.57 0.37
N LEU A 17 -27.45 -16.85 -0.94
CA LEU A 17 -26.21 -16.72 -1.70
C LEU A 17 -25.83 -15.25 -1.87
N ASN A 18 -26.78 -14.39 -2.24
CA ASN A 18 -26.55 -12.95 -2.34
C ASN A 18 -26.14 -12.35 -1.00
N SER A 19 -26.77 -12.72 0.11
CA SER A 19 -26.37 -12.23 1.44
C SER A 19 -25.00 -12.74 1.90
N HIS A 20 -24.56 -13.92 1.44
CA HIS A 20 -23.19 -14.41 1.66
C HIS A 20 -22.15 -13.61 0.84
N PHE A 21 -22.52 -13.07 -0.32
CA PHE A 21 -21.66 -12.19 -1.12
C PHE A 21 -21.72 -10.72 -0.67
N GLU A 22 -22.86 -10.24 -0.15
CA GLU A 22 -23.04 -8.87 0.33
C GLU A 22 -22.30 -8.58 1.64
N GLY A 23 -22.01 -9.61 2.45
CA GLY A 23 -21.20 -9.47 3.67
C GLY A 23 -19.77 -8.98 3.45
N SER A 24 -19.27 -9.01 2.20
CA SER A 24 -17.93 -8.55 1.83
C SER A 24 -17.86 -7.10 1.31
N LEU A 25 -19.00 -6.41 1.19
CA LEU A 25 -19.10 -5.08 0.56
C LEU A 25 -19.23 -3.92 1.58
N GLN A 26 -19.04 -4.17 2.87
CA GLN A 26 -19.01 -3.12 3.90
C GLN A 26 -17.57 -2.59 4.06
N GLY A 27 -17.19 -1.67 3.18
CA GLY A 27 -15.89 -1.01 3.24
C GLY A 27 -15.96 0.39 2.63
N PRO A 28 -14.96 1.25 2.91
CA PRO A 28 -14.84 2.55 2.28
C PRO A 28 -14.90 2.42 0.76
N GLN A 29 -15.53 3.39 0.11
CA GLN A 29 -15.64 3.47 -1.34
C GLN A 29 -14.78 4.61 -1.88
N VAL A 30 -14.31 4.45 -3.11
CA VAL A 30 -13.43 5.41 -3.78
C VAL A 30 -13.94 5.69 -5.18
N MET A 31 -13.84 6.97 -5.57
CA MET A 31 -14.11 7.40 -6.94
C MET A 31 -12.89 7.13 -7.82
N VAL A 32 -13.09 6.34 -8.86
CA VAL A 32 -12.06 5.93 -9.81
C VAL A 32 -12.61 6.21 -11.21
N GLY A 33 -12.02 7.13 -11.96
CA GLY A 33 -12.46 7.46 -13.33
C GLY A 33 -13.94 7.85 -13.48
N GLY A 34 -14.58 8.35 -12.43
CA GLY A 34 -16.01 8.68 -12.43
C GLY A 34 -16.95 7.51 -12.07
N GLN A 35 -16.42 6.34 -11.71
CA GLN A 35 -17.18 5.20 -11.19
C GLN A 35 -16.77 4.89 -9.75
N LEU A 36 -17.71 4.33 -8.98
CA LEU A 36 -17.52 4.01 -7.57
C LEU A 36 -17.07 2.56 -7.42
N TYR A 37 -15.96 2.36 -6.71
CA TYR A 37 -15.41 1.04 -6.38
C TYR A 37 -15.27 0.91 -4.85
N HIS A 38 -15.16 -0.32 -4.36
CA HIS A 38 -14.63 -0.51 -3.01
C HIS A 38 -13.16 -0.11 -2.99
N GLU A 39 -12.73 0.60 -1.94
CA GLU A 39 -11.34 1.02 -1.81
C GLU A 39 -10.40 -0.18 -1.74
N VAL A 40 -10.83 -1.26 -1.09
CA VAL A 40 -10.06 -2.48 -0.92
C VAL A 40 -10.95 -3.70 -1.12
N TYR A 41 -10.48 -4.64 -1.92
CA TYR A 41 -10.99 -6.01 -2.04
C TYR A 41 -9.94 -6.94 -1.44
N ASP A 42 -10.14 -7.40 -0.21
CA ASP A 42 -9.19 -8.24 0.53
C ASP A 42 -9.77 -9.63 0.79
N ASN A 43 -9.25 -10.63 0.09
CA ASN A 43 -9.65 -12.02 0.23
C ASN A 43 -8.74 -12.80 1.19
N GLU A 44 -7.63 -12.21 1.64
CA GLU A 44 -6.65 -12.84 2.53
C GLU A 44 -6.19 -11.86 3.62
N PRO A 45 -7.10 -11.37 4.50
CA PRO A 45 -6.81 -10.30 5.46
C PRO A 45 -5.78 -10.69 6.54
N SER A 46 -5.40 -11.98 6.61
CA SER A 46 -4.33 -12.45 7.48
C SER A 46 -2.93 -12.11 6.94
N LEU A 47 -2.80 -11.83 5.64
CA LEU A 47 -1.56 -11.46 5.00
C LEU A 47 -1.27 -9.98 5.24
N LYS A 48 -0.08 -9.70 5.79
CA LYS A 48 0.36 -8.32 6.01
C LYS A 48 0.78 -7.66 4.71
N THR A 49 0.38 -6.41 4.54
CA THR A 49 0.82 -5.51 3.48
C THR A 49 2.04 -4.72 3.93
N LYS A 50 2.66 -3.98 3.00
CA LYS A 50 3.75 -3.04 3.30
C LYS A 50 3.34 -1.99 4.33
N LEU A 51 2.06 -1.59 4.36
CA LEU A 51 1.54 -0.60 5.29
C LEU A 51 1.56 -1.08 6.75
N ASP A 52 1.51 -2.39 6.98
CA ASP A 52 1.49 -2.96 8.33
C ASP A 52 2.82 -2.88 9.06
N TYR A 53 3.94 -2.87 8.33
CA TYR A 53 5.28 -2.99 8.94
C TYR A 53 6.28 -1.94 8.48
N PHE A 54 6.10 -1.33 7.30
CA PHE A 54 7.11 -0.47 6.70
C PHE A 54 6.95 0.99 7.10
N ASN A 55 8.07 1.71 7.15
CA ASN A 55 8.12 3.13 7.42
C ASN A 55 7.59 3.93 6.21
N LYS A 56 6.47 4.63 6.37
CA LYS A 56 5.87 5.47 5.32
C LYS A 56 6.70 6.72 4.95
N GLN A 57 7.78 7.00 5.69
CA GLN A 57 8.59 8.21 5.55
C GLN A 57 10.05 7.90 5.16
N GLY A 58 10.36 6.66 4.79
CA GLY A 58 11.70 6.27 4.40
C GLY A 58 11.97 4.77 4.54
N TRP A 59 13.24 4.44 4.75
CA TRP A 59 13.69 3.05 4.78
C TRP A 59 13.25 2.29 6.05
N GLY A 60 12.91 1.01 5.86
CA GLY A 60 12.90 0.00 6.92
C GLY A 60 11.58 -0.14 7.68
N TYR A 61 11.64 -0.80 8.84
CA TYR A 61 10.47 -1.05 9.68
C TYR A 61 9.99 0.23 10.38
N LYS A 62 8.66 0.37 10.52
CA LYS A 62 8.00 1.52 11.15
C LYS A 62 8.40 1.76 12.61
N ASP A 63 8.83 0.71 13.31
CA ASP A 63 9.24 0.75 14.71
C ASP A 63 10.74 1.03 14.90
N THR A 64 11.51 1.13 13.81
CA THR A 64 12.96 1.19 13.84
C THR A 64 13.49 2.50 13.26
N SER A 65 14.05 3.34 14.12
CA SER A 65 14.53 4.68 13.79
C SER A 65 15.64 5.12 14.76
N PHE A 66 16.36 6.18 14.39
CA PHE A 66 17.27 6.87 15.29
C PHE A 66 16.57 8.07 15.93
N ILE A 67 16.59 8.16 17.25
CA ILE A 67 16.04 9.27 18.02
C ILE A 67 17.15 9.98 18.77
N VAL A 68 17.23 11.29 18.65
CA VAL A 68 18.20 12.13 19.37
C VAL A 68 17.65 12.48 20.76
N ASP A 69 18.36 12.08 21.82
CA ASP A 69 18.14 12.59 23.18
C ASP A 69 19.19 13.68 23.45
N ARG A 70 18.76 14.94 23.29
CA ARG A 70 19.63 16.11 23.47
C ARG A 70 20.07 16.32 24.91
N LYS A 71 19.20 16.01 25.88
CA LYS A 71 19.50 16.21 27.30
C LYS A 71 20.66 15.33 27.74
N LYS A 72 20.70 14.10 27.21
CA LYS A 72 21.77 13.14 27.48
C LYS A 72 22.91 13.20 26.46
N ASN A 73 22.78 14.00 25.40
CA ASN A 73 23.70 14.07 24.27
C ASN A 73 23.98 12.70 23.62
N VAL A 74 22.93 11.91 23.36
CA VAL A 74 23.04 10.56 22.79
C VAL A 74 22.01 10.30 21.69
N VAL A 75 22.24 9.27 20.89
CA VAL A 75 21.26 8.74 19.93
C VAL A 75 20.74 7.38 20.41
N LYS A 76 19.43 7.18 20.44
CA LYS A 76 18.80 5.88 20.69
C LYS A 76 18.38 5.25 19.37
N PHE A 77 18.68 3.96 19.19
CA PHE A 77 18.14 3.17 18.09
C PHE A 77 16.89 2.40 18.57
N THR A 78 15.73 2.62 17.96
CA THR A 78 14.45 2.10 18.46
C THR A 78 14.15 0.67 17.98
N GLY A 79 13.00 0.15 18.39
CA GLY A 79 12.49 -1.15 17.99
C GLY A 79 13.18 -2.31 18.70
N ASN A 80 13.06 -3.49 18.11
CA ASN A 80 13.68 -4.75 18.56
C ASN A 80 14.17 -5.63 17.39
N GLN A 81 14.21 -5.09 16.16
CA GLN A 81 14.47 -5.85 14.94
C GLN A 81 15.95 -6.24 14.75
N TYR A 82 16.87 -5.48 15.35
CA TYR A 82 18.31 -5.64 15.13
C TYR A 82 19.08 -5.76 16.44
N LEU A 83 20.32 -6.24 16.35
CA LEU A 83 21.24 -6.40 17.49
C LEU A 83 21.41 -5.11 18.34
N TYR A 84 21.30 -3.94 17.72
CA TYR A 84 21.45 -2.65 18.39
C TYR A 84 20.12 -1.99 18.76
N SER A 85 18.99 -2.59 18.40
CA SER A 85 17.68 -2.03 18.72
C SER A 85 17.48 -1.92 20.23
N GLY A 86 16.87 -0.83 20.66
CA GLY A 86 16.71 -0.44 22.05
C GLY A 86 17.96 0.16 22.71
N LYS A 87 19.14 0.05 22.08
CA LYS A 87 20.41 0.53 22.67
C LYS A 87 20.63 2.01 22.40
N THR A 88 21.41 2.61 23.29
CA THR A 88 21.95 3.96 23.14
C THR A 88 23.32 3.91 22.48
N LEU A 89 23.53 4.80 21.52
CA LEU A 89 24.80 5.03 20.82
C LEU A 89 25.41 6.33 21.37
N PRO A 90 26.24 6.26 22.42
CA PRO A 90 26.63 7.44 23.20
C PRO A 90 27.49 8.44 22.42
N ASN A 91 28.30 7.95 21.49
CA ASN A 91 29.26 8.78 20.75
C ASN A 91 28.74 9.25 19.39
N LEU A 92 27.57 8.78 18.94
CA LEU A 92 27.09 9.05 17.59
C LEU A 92 26.73 10.53 17.39
N LEU A 93 26.03 11.15 18.34
CA LEU A 93 25.65 12.56 18.25
C LEU A 93 26.89 13.47 18.26
N THR A 94 27.85 13.19 19.14
CA THR A 94 29.14 13.89 19.18
C THR A 94 29.88 13.78 17.84
N TRP A 95 29.94 12.58 17.27
CA TRP A 95 30.58 12.37 15.97
C TRP A 95 29.88 13.15 14.85
N ILE A 96 28.53 13.14 14.79
CA ILE A 96 27.75 13.92 13.82
C ILE A 96 28.09 15.41 13.94
N ASN A 97 28.07 15.97 15.15
CA ASN A 97 28.34 17.39 15.39
C ASN A 97 29.77 17.77 15.00
N GLN A 98 30.76 16.90 15.23
CA GLN A 98 32.17 17.20 14.94
C GLN A 98 32.53 17.01 13.46
N LYS A 99 32.01 15.96 12.81
CA LYS A 99 32.42 15.57 11.45
C LYS A 99 31.48 16.08 10.37
N ILE A 100 30.17 15.99 10.60
CA ILE A 100 29.15 16.45 9.66
C ILE A 100 28.82 17.93 9.91
N LYS A 101 29.03 18.42 11.15
CA LYS A 101 28.69 19.79 11.58
C LYS A 101 27.20 20.11 11.35
N LEU A 102 26.35 19.11 11.51
CA LEU A 102 24.90 19.24 11.36
C LEU A 102 24.32 19.98 12.57
N ASP A 103 23.66 21.12 12.35
CA ASP A 103 22.87 21.78 13.38
C ASP A 103 21.58 20.99 13.62
N THR A 104 21.64 20.07 14.58
CA THR A 104 20.47 19.27 14.91
C THR A 104 19.37 20.11 15.56
N SER A 105 19.60 21.36 16.01
CA SER A 105 18.59 22.16 16.71
C SER A 105 17.42 22.61 15.84
N LYS A 106 17.55 22.54 14.51
CA LYS A 106 16.55 22.96 13.53
C LYS A 106 16.02 21.74 12.74
N PRO A 107 15.13 20.93 13.31
CA PRO A 107 14.57 19.80 12.59
C PRO A 107 13.67 20.25 11.44
N HIS A 108 13.78 19.57 10.30
CA HIS A 108 12.78 19.62 9.24
C HIS A 108 11.81 18.45 9.40
N TYR A 109 10.53 18.77 9.53
CA TYR A 109 9.47 17.76 9.68
C TYR A 109 8.90 17.39 8.31
N PRO A 110 8.82 16.09 7.98
CA PRO A 110 8.16 15.67 6.75
C PRO A 110 6.66 15.97 6.80
N GLN A 111 6.02 16.02 5.65
CA GLN A 111 4.57 16.06 5.53
C GLN A 111 3.95 14.84 6.25
N ALA A 112 2.87 15.08 7.00
CA ALA A 112 2.16 14.02 7.71
C ALA A 112 1.39 13.13 6.73
N GLU A 113 0.79 13.75 5.72
CA GLU A 113 0.05 13.14 4.64
C GLU A 113 0.57 13.71 3.31
N MET A 114 0.69 12.86 2.30
CA MET A 114 0.96 13.29 0.93
C MET A 114 -0.36 13.32 0.18
N GLU A 115 -0.72 14.47 -0.37
CA GLU A 115 -1.88 14.59 -1.26
C GLU A 115 -1.55 13.98 -2.63
N ILE A 116 -2.41 13.06 -3.10
CA ILE A 116 -2.32 12.48 -4.44
C ILE A 116 -3.69 12.57 -5.11
N ASP A 117 -3.69 12.60 -6.43
CA ASP A 117 -4.93 12.59 -7.19
C ASP A 117 -5.64 11.23 -7.04
N PRO A 118 -6.98 11.21 -6.98
CA PRO A 118 -7.74 9.97 -7.06
C PRO A 118 -7.45 9.27 -8.40
N PRO A 119 -7.61 7.95 -8.52
CA PRO A 119 -7.35 7.25 -9.79
C PRO A 119 -8.23 7.83 -10.91
N GLN A 120 -7.65 8.57 -11.84
CA GLN A 120 -8.39 9.25 -12.92
C GLN A 120 -8.29 8.51 -14.26
N ASN A 121 -7.12 7.95 -14.57
CA ASN A 121 -6.83 7.39 -15.90
C ASN A 121 -6.93 5.86 -15.88
N VAL A 122 -8.15 5.35 -15.69
CA VAL A 122 -8.43 3.93 -15.54
C VAL A 122 -9.20 3.37 -16.73
N ASN A 123 -8.93 2.10 -17.05
CA ASN A 123 -9.78 1.33 -17.96
C ASN A 123 -10.78 0.51 -17.12
N HIS A 124 -12.05 0.92 -17.13
CA HIS A 124 -13.11 0.24 -16.38
C HIS A 124 -13.36 -1.21 -16.83
N GLN A 125 -13.15 -1.51 -18.12
CA GLN A 125 -13.29 -2.88 -18.61
C GLN A 125 -12.19 -3.78 -18.06
N PHE A 126 -10.96 -3.27 -17.94
CA PHE A 126 -9.87 -3.96 -17.25
C PHE A 126 -10.20 -4.21 -15.78
N LEU A 127 -10.65 -3.18 -15.05
CA LEU A 127 -10.99 -3.32 -13.63
C LEU A 127 -12.13 -4.31 -13.42
N ASN A 128 -13.16 -4.27 -14.26
CA ASN A 128 -14.29 -5.20 -14.15
C ASN A 128 -13.85 -6.64 -14.45
N ASP A 129 -13.08 -6.88 -15.52
CA ASP A 129 -12.54 -8.21 -15.83
C ASP A 129 -11.61 -8.71 -14.71
N LEU A 130 -10.81 -7.83 -14.10
CA LEU A 130 -9.95 -8.13 -12.96
C LEU A 130 -10.78 -8.53 -11.72
N LEU A 131 -11.83 -7.78 -11.39
CA LEU A 131 -12.68 -8.00 -10.22
C LEU A 131 -13.61 -9.22 -10.34
N LEU A 132 -13.95 -9.65 -11.56
CA LEU A 132 -14.66 -10.91 -11.78
C LEU A 132 -13.86 -12.12 -11.28
N PHE A 133 -12.53 -12.01 -11.27
CA PHE A 133 -11.64 -13.01 -10.68
C PHE A 133 -11.46 -12.76 -9.18
N LYS A 134 -12.39 -13.31 -8.38
CA LYS A 134 -12.39 -13.23 -6.90
C LYS A 134 -11.31 -14.08 -6.21
N SER A 135 -10.15 -14.30 -6.84
CA SER A 135 -9.09 -15.16 -6.31
C SER A 135 -7.78 -14.43 -5.98
N PHE A 136 -7.65 -13.15 -6.34
CA PHE A 136 -6.52 -12.35 -5.89
C PHE A 136 -6.54 -12.21 -4.38
N SER A 137 -5.39 -12.23 -3.71
CA SER A 137 -5.36 -12.03 -2.26
C SER A 137 -5.84 -10.62 -1.90
N ARG A 138 -5.44 -9.61 -2.68
CA ARG A 138 -5.84 -8.22 -2.46
C ARG A 138 -5.82 -7.39 -3.74
N ILE A 139 -6.83 -6.54 -3.92
CA ILE A 139 -6.85 -5.44 -4.90
C ILE A 139 -7.13 -4.16 -4.12
N SER A 140 -6.31 -3.14 -4.29
CA SER A 140 -6.37 -1.93 -3.48
C SER A 140 -6.22 -0.66 -4.31
N PHE A 141 -7.16 0.25 -4.06
CA PHE A 141 -7.12 1.65 -4.47
C PHE A 141 -6.75 2.56 -3.30
N GLU A 142 -6.42 1.98 -2.13
CA GLU A 142 -6.13 2.71 -0.89
C GLU A 142 -5.00 3.71 -1.11
N HIS A 143 -5.22 4.93 -0.62
CA HIS A 143 -4.34 6.09 -0.77
C HIS A 143 -2.86 5.79 -0.51
N TRP A 144 -2.56 5.28 0.70
CA TRP A 144 -1.18 5.01 1.09
C TRP A 144 -0.58 3.79 0.40
N GLU A 145 -1.40 2.82 0.00
CA GLU A 145 -0.91 1.66 -0.71
C GLU A 145 -0.43 2.07 -2.10
N ARG A 146 -1.17 2.94 -2.79
CA ARG A 146 -0.74 3.55 -4.06
C ARG A 146 0.56 4.34 -3.91
N ILE A 147 0.67 5.19 -2.87
CA ILE A 147 1.91 5.94 -2.60
C ILE A 147 3.08 4.98 -2.44
N MET A 148 2.96 4.00 -1.53
CA MET A 148 4.05 3.10 -1.19
C MET A 148 4.47 2.16 -2.32
N HIS A 149 3.68 2.03 -3.39
CA HIS A 149 4.00 1.27 -4.61
C HIS A 149 4.37 2.17 -5.81
N SER A 150 4.52 3.49 -5.60
CA SER A 150 4.86 4.45 -6.66
C SER A 150 6.30 4.98 -6.60
N HIS A 151 7.14 4.43 -5.71
CA HIS A 151 8.53 4.86 -5.56
C HIS A 151 9.47 3.74 -5.10
N GLY A 152 10.76 3.92 -5.39
CA GLY A 152 11.90 3.20 -4.83
C GLY A 152 12.48 3.86 -3.58
N ALA A 153 13.79 3.74 -3.40
CA ALA A 153 14.51 4.23 -2.22
C ALA A 153 15.62 5.25 -2.55
N SER A 154 15.61 5.86 -3.74
CA SER A 154 16.58 6.91 -4.08
C SER A 154 16.34 8.18 -3.25
N LEU A 155 17.39 9.00 -3.11
CA LEU A 155 17.30 10.25 -2.36
C LEU A 155 16.17 11.17 -2.88
N ARG A 156 16.03 11.30 -4.20
CA ARG A 156 14.98 12.15 -4.81
C ARG A 156 13.59 11.62 -4.49
N GLU A 157 13.37 10.31 -4.58
CA GLU A 157 12.09 9.68 -4.26
C GLU A 157 11.72 9.90 -2.80
N ILE A 158 12.64 9.65 -1.87
CA ILE A 158 12.38 9.86 -0.43
C ILE A 158 12.21 11.34 -0.11
N PHE A 159 12.92 12.24 -0.80
CA PHE A 159 12.71 13.67 -0.64
C PHE A 159 11.31 14.09 -1.09
N ASN A 160 10.86 13.63 -2.26
CA ASN A 160 9.50 13.88 -2.74
C ASN A 160 8.44 13.26 -1.82
N LEU A 161 8.69 12.04 -1.31
CA LEU A 161 7.84 11.38 -0.31
C LEU A 161 7.62 12.27 0.92
N ARG A 162 8.69 12.93 1.38
CA ARG A 162 8.69 13.68 2.64
C ARG A 162 8.29 15.15 2.51
N PHE A 163 8.54 15.77 1.36
CA PHE A 163 8.46 17.24 1.22
C PHE A 163 7.82 17.70 -0.10
N GLY A 164 7.23 16.79 -0.87
CA GLY A 164 6.67 17.12 -2.17
C GLY A 164 5.63 16.10 -2.60
N ARG A 165 5.65 15.76 -3.89
CA ARG A 165 4.71 14.83 -4.52
C ARG A 165 5.40 14.08 -5.66
N PHE A 166 4.83 12.97 -6.11
CA PHE A 166 5.28 12.29 -7.32
C PHE A 166 4.56 12.87 -8.55
N ASP A 167 5.19 12.77 -9.72
CA ASP A 167 4.57 13.20 -10.98
C ASP A 167 3.47 12.22 -11.43
N ARG A 168 3.59 10.95 -11.03
CA ARG A 168 2.62 9.89 -11.33
C ARG A 168 2.57 8.86 -10.20
N TYR A 169 1.39 8.30 -10.02
CA TYR A 169 1.09 7.25 -9.05
C TYR A 169 0.51 6.04 -9.77
N VAL A 170 0.63 4.87 -9.17
CA VAL A 170 -0.16 3.71 -9.60
C VAL A 170 -1.64 3.98 -9.29
N ASP A 171 -2.52 3.56 -10.20
CA ASP A 171 -3.96 3.74 -10.04
C ASP A 171 -4.58 2.64 -9.16
N VAL A 172 -4.01 1.43 -9.20
CA VAL A 172 -4.46 0.25 -8.44
C VAL A 172 -3.26 -0.64 -8.12
N VAL A 173 -3.28 -1.27 -6.95
CA VAL A 173 -2.30 -2.29 -6.52
C VAL A 173 -3.00 -3.65 -6.49
N VAL A 174 -2.36 -4.67 -7.06
CA VAL A 174 -2.90 -6.04 -7.13
C VAL A 174 -1.88 -7.01 -6.57
N TYR A 175 -2.33 -7.88 -5.66
CA TYR A 175 -1.52 -8.94 -5.06
C TYR A 175 -1.92 -10.30 -5.66
N PRO A 176 -1.19 -10.80 -6.66
CA PRO A 176 -1.35 -12.15 -7.14
C PRO A 176 -0.72 -13.16 -6.16
N GLY A 177 -1.44 -14.24 -5.88
CA GLY A 177 -0.98 -15.39 -5.07
C GLY A 177 -0.39 -16.54 -5.88
N SER A 178 -0.43 -16.49 -7.22
CA SER A 178 0.11 -17.55 -8.08
C SER A 178 0.64 -17.04 -9.43
N SER A 179 1.48 -17.84 -10.10
CA SER A 179 1.97 -17.55 -11.46
C SER A 179 0.85 -17.44 -12.49
N ASP A 180 -0.22 -18.24 -12.33
CA ASP A 180 -1.38 -18.19 -13.22
C ASP A 180 -2.13 -16.86 -13.11
N GLN A 181 -2.25 -16.32 -11.89
CA GLN A 181 -2.82 -15.00 -11.67
C GLN A 181 -1.96 -13.89 -12.28
N VAL A 182 -0.63 -14.00 -12.19
CA VAL A 182 0.28 -13.06 -12.87
C VAL A 182 0.08 -13.11 -14.39
N LYS A 183 0.04 -14.31 -14.98
CA LYS A 183 -0.22 -14.49 -16.41
C LYS A 183 -1.53 -13.83 -16.82
N MET A 184 -2.59 -14.03 -16.04
CA MET A 184 -3.89 -13.44 -16.28
C MET A 184 -3.87 -11.91 -16.24
N ILE A 185 -3.19 -11.30 -15.26
CA ILE A 185 -3.03 -9.83 -15.20
C ILE A 185 -2.37 -9.32 -16.48
N VAL A 186 -1.30 -9.98 -16.95
CA VAL A 186 -0.59 -9.59 -18.18
C VAL A 186 -1.48 -9.74 -19.42
N ASP A 187 -2.25 -10.82 -19.52
CA ASP A 187 -3.18 -11.05 -20.63
C ASP A 187 -4.28 -9.98 -20.67
N LEU A 188 -4.87 -9.65 -19.51
CA LEU A 188 -5.88 -8.59 -19.37
C LEU A 188 -5.30 -7.21 -19.69
N ALA A 189 -4.09 -6.93 -19.22
CA ALA A 189 -3.40 -5.67 -19.50
C ALA A 189 -3.14 -5.49 -21.02
N SER A 190 -2.73 -6.56 -21.70
CA SER A 190 -2.53 -6.57 -23.15
C SER A 190 -3.83 -6.34 -23.93
N LYS A 191 -4.92 -7.00 -23.51
CA LYS A 191 -6.28 -6.86 -24.07
C LYS A 191 -6.79 -5.42 -23.94
N HIS A 192 -6.66 -4.84 -22.76
CA HIS A 192 -7.27 -3.55 -22.39
C HIS A 192 -6.34 -2.35 -22.53
N LYS A 193 -5.11 -2.56 -22.99
CA LYS A 193 -4.08 -1.51 -23.16
C LYS A 193 -3.77 -0.76 -21.85
N VAL A 194 -3.56 -1.54 -20.78
CA VAL A 194 -3.18 -1.02 -19.46
C VAL A 194 -1.69 -1.29 -19.21
N ALA A 195 -1.01 -0.32 -18.59
CA ALA A 195 0.38 -0.50 -18.17
C ALA A 195 0.45 -1.26 -16.84
N VAL A 196 1.37 -2.23 -16.75
CA VAL A 196 1.63 -2.99 -15.53
C VAL A 196 3.09 -2.80 -15.13
N VAL A 197 3.32 -2.45 -13.86
CA VAL A 197 4.64 -2.28 -13.28
C VAL A 197 4.82 -3.34 -12.19
N PRO A 198 5.70 -4.34 -12.38
CA PRO A 198 6.02 -5.30 -11.33
C PRO A 198 6.64 -4.59 -10.13
N TYR A 199 6.14 -4.87 -8.93
CA TYR A 199 6.63 -4.27 -7.70
C TYR A 199 6.98 -5.35 -6.68
N GLY A 200 8.24 -5.36 -6.23
CA GLY A 200 8.74 -6.25 -5.18
C GLY A 200 8.83 -5.55 -3.83
N GLY A 201 10.03 -5.46 -3.26
CA GLY A 201 10.26 -4.73 -2.00
C GLY A 201 10.22 -3.20 -2.13
N GLY A 202 10.36 -2.66 -3.35
CA GLY A 202 10.47 -1.21 -3.56
C GLY A 202 11.80 -0.62 -3.13
N THR A 203 12.88 -1.38 -3.27
CA THR A 203 14.22 -1.03 -2.77
C THR A 203 15.16 -0.60 -3.90
N ASN A 204 14.64 -0.36 -5.11
CA ASN A 204 15.44 0.12 -6.23
C ASN A 204 15.97 1.53 -5.94
N VAL A 205 17.19 1.80 -6.40
CA VAL A 205 17.88 3.09 -6.25
C VAL A 205 18.40 3.61 -7.60
N THR A 206 17.89 3.06 -8.68
CA THR A 206 18.27 3.38 -10.06
C THR A 206 17.34 4.49 -10.56
N GLN A 207 17.78 5.73 -10.45
CA GLN A 207 17.19 6.89 -11.12
C GLN A 207 18.09 7.40 -12.22
#